data_AF-A0A563E1X1-F1
#
_entry.id   AF-A0A563E1X1-F1
#
_cell.length_a   1.000
_cell.length_b   1.000
_cell.length_c   1.000
_cell.angle_alpha   90.00
_cell.angle_beta   90.00
_cell.angle_gamma   90.00
#
_symmetry.space_group_name_H-M   'P 1'
#
loop_
_entity.id
_entity.type
_entity.pdbx_description
1 polymer ?
#
loop_
_entity_poly.entity_id
_entity_poly.type
_entity_poly.pdbx_seq_one_letter_code
_entity_poly.pdbx_strand_id
1 'polypeptide(L)'
;MSFWVVVVLVAACLGGVIWLLHDVIVQRSQWQDHTRQIAQMRQWETARVGTPFNQDESGPPQLSSPYAVPSGTPGAPQLPPRPGSGHLLWMGILIVVAALILLAYLAQGAG
;
A
#
# COMPACT_ATOMS: atom_id res chain seq x y z
N MET A 1 -19.80 32.52 6.17
CA MET A 1 -19.07 31.49 6.95
C MET A 1 -17.80 32.13 7.53
N SER A 2 -17.46 31.95 8.81
CA SER A 2 -16.27 32.62 9.39
C SER A 2 -14.98 32.10 8.75
N PHE A 3 -14.03 32.99 8.46
CA PHE A 3 -12.72 32.67 7.86
C PHE A 3 -12.02 31.51 8.59
N TRP A 4 -12.08 31.50 9.93
CA TRP A 4 -11.49 30.45 10.75
C TRP A 4 -12.10 29.07 10.52
N VAL A 5 -13.40 28.99 10.19
CA VAL A 5 -14.07 27.72 9.89
C VAL A 5 -13.55 27.14 8.57
N VAL A 6 -13.33 27.99 7.57
CA VAL A 6 -12.77 27.57 6.27
C VAL A 6 -11.34 27.06 6.44
N VAL A 7 -10.51 27.80 7.19
CA VAL A 7 -9.13 27.39 7.48
C VAL A 7 -9.08 26.04 8.20
N VAL A 8 -9.93 25.83 9.21
CA VAL A 8 -9.99 24.56 9.96
C VAL A 8 -10.44 23.40 9.06
N LEU A 9 -11.45 23.61 8.20
CA LEU A 9 -11.91 22.57 7.27
C LEU A 9 -10.86 22.18 6.24
N VAL A 10 -10.16 23.17 5.67
CA VAL A 10 -9.07 22.92 4.72
C VAL A 10 -7.90 22.22 5.40
N ALA A 11 -7.52 22.65 6.61
CA ALA A 11 -6.48 22.00 7.40
C ALA A 11 -6.84 20.54 7.76
N ALA A 12 -8.11 20.27 8.11
CA ALA A 12 -8.58 18.92 8.37
C ALA A 12 -8.52 18.03 7.12
N CYS A 13 -8.90 18.55 5.95
CA CYS A 13 -8.80 17.82 4.67
C CYS A 13 -7.34 17.51 4.32
N LEU A 14 -6.44 18.50 4.45
CA LEU A 14 -5.02 18.33 4.21
C LEU A 14 -4.39 17.33 5.18
N GLY A 15 -4.76 17.38 6.47
CA GLY A 15 -4.33 16.42 7.48
C GLY A 15 -4.75 14.99 7.12
N GLY A 16 -6.00 14.80 6.68
CA GLY A 16 -6.49 13.50 6.20
C GLY A 16 -5.73 12.98 4.99
N VAL A 17 -5.40 13.85 4.03
CA VAL A 17 -4.59 13.49 2.85
C VAL A 17 -3.19 13.04 3.25
N ILE A 18 -2.51 13.77 4.13
CA ILE A 18 -1.16 13.42 4.61
C ILE A 18 -1.19 12.06 5.34
N TRP A 19 -2.19 11.84 6.19
CA TRP A 19 -2.35 10.58 6.91
C TRP A 19 -2.57 9.39 5.96
N LEU A 20 -3.45 9.54 4.96
CA LEU A 20 -3.67 8.50 3.93
C LEU A 20 -2.41 8.24 3.10
N LEU A 21 -1.65 9.30 2.76
CA LEU A 21 -0.40 9.15 2.02
C LEU A 21 0.62 8.34 2.82
N HIS A 22 0.77 8.64 4.12
CA HIS A 22 1.66 7.91 5.01
C HIS A 22 1.27 6.42 5.09
N ASP A 23 -0.01 6.12 5.28
CA ASP A 23 -0.50 4.74 5.35
C ASP A 23 -0.24 3.97 4.04
N VAL A 24 -0.47 4.61 2.88
CA VAL A 24 -0.16 4.01 1.57
C VAL A 24 1.34 3.71 1.42
N ILE A 25 2.21 4.58 1.92
CA ILE A 25 3.67 4.36 1.87
C ILE A 25 4.05 3.15 2.73
N VAL A 26 3.55 3.08 3.96
CA VAL A 26 3.82 1.95 4.87
C VAL A 26 3.31 0.65 4.28
N GLN A 27 2.06 0.61 3.80
CA GLN A 27 1.50 -0.60 3.18
C GLN A 27 2.26 -1.02 1.92
N ARG A 28 2.70 -0.05 1.09
CA ARG A 28 3.54 -0.35 -0.08
C ARG A 28 4.88 -0.95 0.30
N SER A 29 5.54 -0.43 1.34
CA SER A 29 6.82 -0.96 1.79
C SER A 29 6.70 -2.41 2.25
N GLN A 30 5.71 -2.70 3.08
CA GLN A 30 5.42 -4.06 3.56
C GLN A 30 5.11 -4.99 2.38
N TRP A 31 4.28 -4.55 1.43
CA TRP A 31 3.96 -5.35 0.24
C TRP A 31 5.19 -5.63 -0.63
N GLN A 32 6.10 -4.66 -0.78
CA GLN A 32 7.37 -4.87 -1.47
C GLN A 32 8.27 -5.88 -0.76
N ASP A 33 8.31 -5.85 0.57
CA ASP A 33 9.09 -6.82 1.32
C ASP A 33 8.50 -8.23 1.21
N HIS A 34 7.16 -8.37 1.30
CA HIS A 34 6.49 -9.64 1.08
C HIS A 34 6.72 -10.21 -0.33
N THR A 35 6.67 -9.36 -1.37
CA THR A 35 6.94 -9.79 -2.75
C THR A 35 8.39 -10.22 -2.97
N ARG A 36 9.36 -9.53 -2.35
CA ARG A 36 10.78 -9.93 -2.39
C ARG A 36 10.98 -11.30 -1.77
N GLN A 37 10.38 -11.56 -0.60
CA GLN A 37 10.48 -12.85 0.07
C GLN A 37 9.85 -13.97 -0.76
N ILE A 38 8.69 -13.73 -1.40
CA ILE A 38 8.09 -14.71 -2.32
C ILE A 38 9.01 -14.98 -3.51
N ALA A 39 9.63 -13.94 -4.08
CA ALA A 39 10.55 -14.10 -5.21
C ALA A 39 11.78 -14.94 -4.82
N GLN A 40 12.35 -14.72 -3.62
CA GLN A 40 13.44 -15.53 -3.09
C GLN A 40 13.04 -17.01 -2.94
N MET A 41 11.83 -17.26 -2.42
CA MET A 41 11.32 -18.63 -2.30
C MET A 41 11.20 -19.31 -3.67
N ARG A 42 10.63 -18.61 -4.67
CA ARG A 42 10.51 -19.15 -6.03
C ARG A 42 11.86 -19.39 -6.72
N GLN A 43 12.84 -18.52 -6.45
CA GLN A 43 14.19 -18.70 -6.96
C GLN A 43 14.85 -19.95 -6.36
N TRP A 44 14.69 -20.16 -5.05
CA TRP A 44 15.15 -21.37 -4.38
C TRP A 44 14.48 -22.64 -4.94
N GLU A 45 13.17 -22.61 -5.20
CA GLU A 45 12.45 -23.72 -5.83
C GLU A 45 12.97 -24.03 -7.23
N THR A 46 13.12 -22.99 -8.05
CA THR A 46 13.58 -23.12 -9.44
C THR A 46 15.01 -23.67 -9.49
N ALA A 47 15.88 -23.24 -8.57
CA ALA A 47 17.26 -23.72 -8.47
C ALA A 47 17.32 -25.22 -8.13
N ARG A 48 16.37 -25.73 -7.32
CA ARG A 48 16.28 -27.15 -6.96
C ARG A 48 15.72 -28.04 -8.06
N VAL A 49 14.72 -27.57 -8.82
CA VAL A 49 14.08 -28.38 -9.88
C VAL A 49 15.07 -28.73 -11.02
N GLY A 50 16.11 -27.92 -11.25
CA GLY A 50 17.09 -28.12 -12.31
C GLY A 50 18.37 -28.89 -11.94
N THR A 51 18.62 -29.20 -10.66
CA THR A 51 19.90 -29.79 -10.21
C THR A 51 19.71 -31.08 -9.39
N PRO A 52 19.64 -32.27 -10.03
CA PRO A 52 19.30 -33.52 -9.34
C PRO A 52 20.32 -33.99 -8.30
N PHE A 53 21.59 -33.54 -8.38
CA PHE A 53 22.69 -34.00 -7.52
C PHE A 53 23.14 -33.02 -6.42
N ASN A 54 22.55 -31.82 -6.34
CA ASN A 54 22.94 -30.77 -5.37
C ASN A 54 21.85 -30.57 -4.29
N GLN A 55 21.30 -31.67 -3.79
CA GLN A 55 20.19 -31.65 -2.82
C GLN A 55 20.63 -31.37 -1.38
N ASP A 56 21.94 -31.39 -1.11
CA ASP A 56 22.48 -31.47 0.26
C ASP A 56 22.78 -30.12 0.95
N GLU A 57 22.80 -28.98 0.26
CA GLU A 57 23.49 -27.82 0.85
C GLU A 57 22.65 -26.69 1.46
N SER A 58 21.33 -26.60 1.26
CA SER A 58 20.56 -25.53 1.92
C SER A 58 19.08 -25.87 2.04
N GLY A 59 18.57 -25.93 3.27
CA GLY A 59 17.14 -25.91 3.55
C GLY A 59 16.48 -24.63 2.98
N PRO A 60 15.14 -24.56 2.96
CA PRO A 60 14.45 -23.36 2.49
C PRO A 60 14.92 -22.11 3.26
N PRO A 61 14.99 -20.95 2.61
CA PRO A 61 15.34 -19.71 3.29
C PRO A 61 14.36 -19.45 4.45
N GLN A 62 14.86 -19.01 5.60
CA GLN A 62 14.01 -18.60 6.73
C GLN A 62 13.36 -17.26 6.40
N LEU A 63 12.12 -17.31 5.91
CA LEU A 63 11.35 -16.14 5.50
C LEU A 63 10.30 -15.81 6.56
N SER A 64 10.08 -14.52 6.84
CA SER A 64 9.10 -14.04 7.83
C SER A 64 7.70 -13.88 7.25
N SER A 65 7.58 -13.84 5.93
CA SER A 65 6.33 -13.61 5.21
C SER A 65 5.46 -14.87 5.20
N PRO A 66 4.20 -14.80 5.67
CA PRO A 66 3.29 -15.94 5.66
C PRO A 66 2.88 -16.38 4.25
N TYR A 67 3.16 -15.55 3.24
CA TYR A 67 2.85 -15.80 1.83
C TYR A 67 4.00 -16.48 1.07
N ALA A 68 5.21 -16.54 1.64
CA ALA A 68 6.38 -17.13 0.99
C ALA A 68 6.47 -18.64 1.26
N VAL A 69 5.40 -19.36 0.92
CA VAL A 69 5.29 -20.81 1.09
C VAL A 69 5.62 -21.57 -0.19
N PRO A 70 6.07 -22.84 -0.10
CA PRO A 70 6.40 -23.61 -1.28
C PRO A 70 5.20 -23.84 -2.23
N SER A 71 5.45 -23.79 -3.54
CA SER A 71 4.49 -24.05 -4.61
C SER A 71 4.10 -25.53 -4.61
N GLY A 72 3.00 -25.83 -3.93
CA GLY A 72 2.54 -27.20 -3.68
C GLY A 72 1.91 -27.38 -2.30
N THR A 73 2.08 -26.40 -1.41
CA THR A 73 1.44 -26.39 -0.08
C THR A 73 -0.08 -26.20 -0.23
N PRO A 74 -0.92 -27.16 0.18
CA PRO A 74 -2.37 -27.01 0.14
C PRO A 74 -2.81 -25.86 1.05
N GLY A 75 -3.58 -24.91 0.53
CA GLY A 75 -4.07 -23.75 1.30
C GLY A 75 -3.09 -22.58 1.41
N ALA A 76 -2.07 -22.50 0.54
CA ALA A 76 -1.17 -21.36 0.48
C ALA A 76 -1.95 -20.02 0.38
N PRO A 77 -1.76 -19.08 1.32
CA PRO A 77 -2.45 -17.81 1.29
C PRO A 77 -2.00 -17.01 0.05
N GLN A 78 -2.96 -16.51 -0.73
CA GLN A 78 -2.67 -15.67 -1.88
C GLN A 78 -2.19 -14.30 -1.42
N LEU A 79 -1.15 -13.78 -2.08
CA LEU A 79 -0.66 -12.43 -1.79
C LEU A 79 -1.80 -11.41 -2.04
N PRO A 80 -2.13 -10.55 -1.06
CA PRO A 80 -3.17 -9.55 -1.24
C PRO A 80 -2.85 -8.61 -2.42
N PRO A 81 -3.89 -8.07 -3.08
CA PRO A 81 -3.71 -7.13 -4.18
C PRO A 81 -2.91 -5.91 -3.72
N ARG A 82 -2.20 -5.28 -4.66
CA ARG A 82 -1.32 -4.14 -4.37
C ARG A 82 -2.09 -3.06 -3.58
N PRO A 83 -1.59 -2.65 -2.40
CA PRO A 83 -2.28 -1.66 -1.59
C PRO A 83 -2.30 -0.28 -2.27
N GLY A 84 -3.36 0.48 -2.00
CA GLY A 84 -3.43 1.91 -2.30
C GLY A 84 -4.45 2.35 -3.35
N SER A 85 -5.16 1.45 -4.04
CA SER A 85 -6.17 1.87 -5.04
C SER A 85 -7.35 2.65 -4.39
N GLY A 86 -7.91 2.13 -3.30
CA GLY A 86 -8.98 2.80 -2.56
C GLY A 86 -8.52 4.10 -1.87
N HIS A 87 -7.29 4.12 -1.36
CA HIS A 87 -6.75 5.29 -0.65
C HIS A 87 -6.49 6.47 -1.59
N LEU A 88 -6.03 6.21 -2.82
CA LEU A 88 -5.88 7.25 -3.85
C LEU A 88 -7.22 7.90 -4.22
N LEU A 89 -8.28 7.10 -4.29
CA LEU A 89 -9.63 7.61 -4.55
C LEU A 89 -10.10 8.53 -3.41
N TRP A 90 -9.88 8.13 -2.15
CA TRP A 90 -10.19 8.96 -0.98
C TRP A 90 -9.37 10.25 -0.92
N MET A 91 -8.07 10.20 -1.25
CA MET A 91 -7.25 11.41 -1.36
C MET A 91 -7.81 12.37 -2.41
N GLY A 92 -8.22 11.85 -3.57
CA GLY A 92 -8.87 12.64 -4.62
C GLY A 92 -10.16 13.31 -4.14
N ILE A 93 -11.02 12.56 -3.44
CA ILE A 93 -12.28 13.09 -2.87
C ILE A 93 -11.97 14.22 -1.89
N LEU A 94 -11.02 14.05 -0.97
CA LEU A 94 -10.67 15.08 0.01
C LEU A 94 -10.14 16.36 -0.65
N ILE A 95 -9.34 16.22 -1.70
CA ILE A 95 -8.83 17.36 -2.48
C ILE A 95 -9.99 18.10 -3.17
N VAL A 96 -10.92 17.37 -3.80
CA VAL A 96 -12.10 17.95 -4.45
C VAL A 96 -12.98 18.68 -3.43
N VAL A 97 -13.23 18.07 -2.27
CA VAL A 97 -14.00 18.71 -1.18
C VAL A 97 -13.32 19.99 -0.70
N ALA A 98 -12.00 19.97 -0.48
CA ALA A 98 -11.25 21.15 -0.08
C ALA A 98 -11.34 22.27 -1.14
N ALA A 99 -11.23 21.93 -2.43
CA ALA A 99 -11.36 22.87 -3.53
C ALA A 99 -12.77 23.49 -3.60
N LEU A 100 -13.83 22.68 -3.41
CA LEU A 100 -15.21 23.16 -3.38
C LEU A 100 -15.47 24.10 -2.21
N ILE A 101 -14.95 23.81 -1.02
CA ILE A 101 -15.05 24.69 0.15
C ILE A 101 -14.36 26.04 -0.13
N LEU A 102 -13.18 26.01 -0.74
CA LEU A 102 -12.42 27.22 -1.09
C LEU A 102 -13.17 28.06 -2.14
N LEU A 103 -13.69 27.42 -3.20
CA LEU A 103 -14.48 28.08 -4.25
C LEU A 103 -15.77 28.69 -3.69
N ALA A 104 -16.47 27.98 -2.80
CA ALA A 104 -17.69 28.49 -2.17
C ALA A 104 -17.42 29.72 -1.29
N TYR A 105 -16.27 29.78 -0.62
CA TYR A 105 -15.85 30.96 0.14
C TYR A 105 -15.50 32.14 -0.78
N LEU A 106 -14.74 31.89 -1.87
CA LEU A 106 -14.38 32.92 -2.84
C LEU A 106 -15.62 33.51 -3.53
N ALA A 107 -16.60 32.67 -3.89
CA ALA A 107 -17.85 33.11 -4.49
C ALA A 107 -18.68 33.99 -3.53
N GLN A 108 -18.65 33.71 -2.22
CA GLN A 108 -19.30 34.54 -1.20
C GLN A 108 -18.60 35.89 -1.01
N GLY A 109 -17.29 35.98 -1.25
CA GLY A 109 -16.53 37.23 -1.14
C GLY A 109 -16.57 38.11 -2.40
N ALA A 110 -17.12 37.61 -3.50
CA ALA A 110 -17.24 38.32 -4.78
C ALA A 110 -18.65 38.91 -5.03
N GLY A 111 -19.58 38.75 -4.09
CA GLY A 111 -20.96 39.26 -4.13
C GLY A 111 -21.21 40.40 -3.15
#